data_AF-A0A4Z0GPB5-F1
#
_entry.id   AF-A0A4Z0GPB5-F1
#
_cell.length_a   1.000
_cell.length_b   1.000
_cell.length_c   1.000
_cell.angle_alpha   90.00
_cell.angle_beta   90.00
_cell.angle_gamma   90.00
#
_symmetry.space_group_name_H-M   'P 1'
#
loop_
_entity.id
_entity.type
_entity.pdbx_description
1 polymer ?
#
loop_
_entity_poly.entity_id
_entity_poly.type
_entity_poly.pdbx_seq_one_letter_code
_entity_poly.pdbx_strand_id
1 'polypeptide(L)'
;MYQNKLDHLAAIKDYIGEEQYRLCAAAILTEHYIKSMRIRTRNIRKMQLFEIVNLHLRFLGIEEVSYSFIRLRADRDKQAG
;
A
#
# COMPACT_ATOMS: atom_id res chain seq x y z
N MET A 1 0.58 9.13 -10.41
CA MET A 1 1.65 8.11 -10.43
C MET A 1 2.00 7.76 -8.99
N TYR A 2 1.96 6.48 -8.61
CA TYR A 2 2.30 6.09 -7.23
C TYR A 2 3.81 6.25 -6.95
N GLN A 3 4.65 6.14 -7.99
CA GLN A 3 6.10 6.33 -7.90
C GLN A 3 6.47 7.70 -7.33
N ASN A 4 5.94 8.79 -7.90
CA ASN A 4 6.19 10.14 -7.37
C ASN A 4 5.77 10.29 -5.89
N LYS A 5 4.69 9.61 -5.46
CA LYS A 5 4.30 9.62 -4.04
C LYS A 5 5.33 8.91 -3.16
N LEU A 6 5.91 7.79 -3.64
CA LEU A 6 6.98 7.08 -2.93
C LEU A 6 8.27 7.88 -2.90
N ASP A 7 8.62 8.57 -3.99
CA ASP A 7 9.83 9.40 -4.07
C ASP A 7 9.75 10.58 -3.09
N HIS A 8 8.61 11.28 -3.04
CA HIS A 8 8.38 12.32 -2.04
C HIS A 8 8.39 11.78 -0.62
N LEU A 9 7.83 10.59 -0.39
CA LEU A 9 7.85 9.94 0.92
C LEU A 9 9.28 9.59 1.35
N ALA A 10 10.12 9.12 0.42
CA ALA A 10 11.52 8.82 0.69
C ALA A 10 12.31 10.09 1.08
N ALA A 11 12.01 11.22 0.45
CA ALA A 11 12.66 12.51 0.75
C ALA A 11 12.42 13.02 2.18
N ILE A 12 11.34 12.57 2.84
CA ILE A 12 11.00 12.96 4.22
C ILE A 12 11.18 11.83 5.24
N LYS A 13 11.78 10.70 4.82
CA LYS A 13 11.92 9.49 5.64
C LYS A 13 12.54 9.78 7.01
N ASP A 14 13.64 10.53 7.03
CA ASP A 14 14.39 10.84 8.25
C ASP A 14 13.58 11.71 9.23
N TYR A 15 12.64 12.50 8.72
CA TYR A 15 11.78 13.35 9.54
C TYR A 15 10.62 12.58 10.19
N ILE A 16 10.04 11.61 9.46
CA ILE A 16 8.86 10.86 9.93
C ILE A 16 9.20 9.55 10.64
N GLY A 17 10.43 9.05 10.46
CA GLY A 17 10.91 7.79 11.02
C GLY A 17 10.51 6.55 10.22
N GLU A 18 11.22 5.45 10.46
CA GLU A 18 11.10 4.17 9.72
C GLU A 18 9.69 3.58 9.78
N GLU A 19 9.06 3.57 10.96
CA GLU A 19 7.72 3.01 11.10
C GLU A 19 6.70 3.79 10.27
N GLN A 20 6.70 5.11 10.37
CA GLN A 20 5.77 5.94 9.63
C GLN A 20 6.01 5.86 8.13
N TYR A 21 7.28 5.84 7.72
CA TYR A 21 7.69 5.59 6.34
C TYR A 21 7.11 4.28 5.81
N ARG A 22 7.28 3.17 6.54
CA ARG A 22 6.74 1.86 6.18
C ARG A 22 5.22 1.90 6.00
N LEU A 23 4.49 2.45 6.97
CA LEU A 23 3.02 2.50 6.92
C LEU A 23 2.52 3.39 5.77
N CYS A 24 3.19 4.50 5.50
CA CYS A 24 2.86 5.39 4.37
C CYS A 24 3.14 4.72 3.02
N ALA A 25 4.30 4.06 2.86
CA ALA A 25 4.64 3.34 1.64
C ALA A 25 3.64 2.23 1.36
N ALA A 26 3.31 1.42 2.38
CA ALA A 26 2.30 0.38 2.29
C ALA A 26 0.93 0.95 1.91
N ALA A 27 0.54 2.11 2.45
CA ALA A 27 -0.72 2.77 2.10
C ALA A 27 -0.80 3.19 0.63
N ILE A 28 0.26 3.82 0.11
CA ILE A 28 0.37 4.27 -1.28
C ILE A 28 0.26 3.07 -2.23
N LEU A 29 1.00 1.99 -1.94
CA LEU A 29 0.98 0.76 -2.73
C LEU A 29 -0.40 0.09 -2.68
N THR A 30 -1.01 0.03 -1.50
CA THR A 30 -2.36 -0.54 -1.32
C THR A 30 -3.38 0.20 -2.17
N GLU A 31 -3.37 1.53 -2.15
CA GLU A 31 -4.27 2.36 -2.96
C GLU A 31 -4.07 2.11 -4.47
N HIS A 32 -2.80 2.04 -4.91
CA HIS A 32 -2.46 1.78 -6.30
C HIS A 32 -2.97 0.40 -6.78
N TYR A 33 -2.74 -0.65 -6.01
CA TYR A 33 -3.14 -2.00 -6.39
C TYR A 33 -4.65 -2.21 -6.28
N ILE A 34 -5.33 -1.60 -5.31
CA ILE A 34 -6.79 -1.60 -5.25
C ILE A 34 -7.37 -1.02 -6.55
N LYS A 35 -6.91 0.17 -6.96
CA LYS A 35 -7.35 0.81 -8.21
C LYS A 35 -7.09 -0.09 -9.42
N SER A 36 -5.91 -0.69 -9.49
CA SER A 36 -5.53 -1.59 -10.58
C SER A 36 -6.37 -2.88 -10.62
N MET A 37 -6.70 -3.46 -9.47
CA MET A 37 -7.56 -4.64 -9.38
C MET A 37 -9.01 -4.33 -9.72
N ARG A 38 -9.52 -3.15 -9.33
CA ARG A 38 -10.88 -2.71 -9.65
C ARG A 38 -11.15 -2.55 -11.14
N ILE A 39 -10.13 -2.15 -11.91
CA ILE A 39 -10.23 -2.10 -13.38
C ILE A 39 -10.60 -3.48 -13.96
N ARG A 40 -10.18 -4.57 -13.30
CA ARG A 40 -10.38 -5.95 -13.77
C ARG A 40 -11.56 -6.66 -13.13
N THR A 41 -11.94 -6.28 -11.90
CA THR A 41 -13.03 -6.96 -11.15
C THR A 41 -13.60 -6.07 -10.04
N ARG A 42 -14.91 -6.18 -9.78
CA ARG A 42 -15.59 -5.46 -8.69
C ARG A 42 -15.21 -5.96 -7.29
N ASN A 43 -14.71 -7.21 -7.20
CA ASN A 43 -14.33 -7.84 -5.94
C ASN A 43 -12.81 -7.96 -5.80
N ILE A 44 -12.25 -7.24 -4.83
CA ILE A 44 -10.82 -7.27 -4.52
C ILE A 44 -10.50 -8.50 -3.69
N ARG A 45 -9.59 -9.34 -4.19
CA ARG A 45 -9.04 -10.47 -3.46
C ARG A 45 -8.01 -9.96 -2.46
N LYS A 46 -8.41 -9.78 -1.19
CA LYS A 46 -7.60 -9.16 -0.14
C LYS A 46 -6.28 -9.89 0.14
N MET A 47 -6.25 -11.22 0.07
CA MET A 47 -5.01 -12.00 0.21
C MET A 47 -4.02 -11.68 -0.92
N GLN A 48 -4.49 -11.65 -2.16
CA GLN A 48 -3.65 -11.28 -3.30
C GLN A 48 -3.14 -9.83 -3.20
N LEU A 49 -3.99 -8.91 -2.72
CA LEU A 49 -3.58 -7.53 -2.46
C LEU A 49 -2.46 -7.46 -1.42
N PHE A 50 -2.60 -8.21 -0.32
CA PHE A 50 -1.60 -8.31 0.74
C PHE A 50 -0.26 -8.85 0.22
N GLU A 51 -0.28 -9.96 -0.52
CA GLU A 51 0.92 -10.58 -1.08
C GLU A 51 1.66 -9.64 -2.03
N ILE A 52 0.93 -8.98 -2.93
CA ILE A 52 1.53 -8.07 -3.91
C ILE A 52 2.09 -6.82 -3.23
N VAL A 53 1.38 -6.25 -2.25
CA VAL A 53 1.88 -5.07 -1.51
C VAL A 53 3.16 -5.42 -0.75
N ASN A 54 3.18 -6.52 0.01
CA ASN A 54 4.37 -6.92 0.76
C ASN A 54 5.53 -7.35 -0.15
N LEU A 55 5.24 -7.97 -1.30
CA LEU A 55 6.28 -8.24 -2.30
C LEU A 55 6.93 -6.94 -2.80
N HIS A 56 6.15 -5.91 -3.06
CA HIS A 56 6.68 -4.62 -3.50
C HIS A 56 7.42 -3.90 -2.37
N LEU A 57 6.93 -3.93 -1.12
CA LEU A 57 7.67 -3.39 0.02
C LEU A 57 9.05 -4.03 0.15
N ARG A 58 9.14 -5.36 0.03
CA ARG A 58 10.43 -6.07 0.03
C ARG A 58 11.35 -5.63 -1.09
N PHE A 59 10.83 -5.41 -2.30
CA PHE A 59 11.61 -4.89 -3.43
C PHE A 59 12.20 -3.50 -3.13
N LEU A 60 11.49 -2.69 -2.35
CA LEU A 60 11.95 -1.37 -1.91
C LEU A 60 12.84 -1.42 -0.65
N GLY A 61 13.14 -2.62 -0.12
CA GLY A 61 13.90 -2.78 1.13
C GLY A 61 13.13 -2.36 2.38
N ILE A 62 11.80 -2.32 2.32
CA ILE A 62 10.91 -1.93 3.41
C ILE A 62 10.34 -3.19 4.07
N GLU A 63 10.28 -3.19 5.40
CA GLU A 63 9.65 -4.28 6.14
C GLU A 63 8.16 -4.46 5.78
N GLU A 64 7.71 -5.70 5.85
CA GLU A 64 6.33 -6.06 5.58
C GLU A 64 5.35 -5.46 6.59
N VAL A 65 4.09 -5.30 6.15
CA VAL A 65 2.99 -4.93 7.04
C VAL A 65 2.06 -6.12 7.27
N SER A 66 1.28 -6.05 8.35
CA SER A 66 0.33 -7.12 8.69
C SER A 66 -0.84 -7.20 7.71
N TYR A 67 -1.39 -8.41 7.57
CA TYR A 67 -2.61 -8.62 6.77
C TYR A 67 -3.77 -7.72 7.21
N SER A 68 -3.94 -7.54 8.52
CA SER A 68 -4.96 -6.68 9.12
C SER A 68 -4.86 -5.23 8.63
N PHE A 69 -3.65 -4.69 8.47
CA PHE A 69 -3.43 -3.35 7.96
C PHE A 69 -3.94 -3.19 6.52
N ILE A 70 -3.65 -4.16 5.65
CA ILE A 70 -4.11 -4.17 4.25
C ILE A 70 -5.62 -4.34 4.18
N ARG A 71 -6.17 -5.28 4.95
CA ARG A 71 -7.62 -5.55 5.01
C ARG A 71 -8.41 -4.30 5.37
N LEU A 72 -8.02 -3.59 6.44
CA LEU A 72 -8.71 -2.38 6.89
C LEU A 72 -8.71 -1.29 5.81
N ARG A 73 -7.61 -1.14 5.07
CA ARG A 73 -7.54 -0.16 3.96
C ARG A 73 -8.40 -0.56 2.77
N ALA A 74 -8.40 -1.84 2.40
CA ALA A 74 -9.26 -2.34 1.33
C ALA A 74 -10.76 -2.16 1.65
N ASP A 75 -11.13 -2.24 2.94
CA ASP A 75 -12.51 -2.05 3.38
C ASP A 75 -12.92 -0.56 3.45
N ARG A 76 -12.02 0.36 3.85
CA ARG A 76 -12.28 1.81 3.81
C ARG A 76 -12.57 2.31 2.41
N ASP A 77 -11.87 1.78 1.42
CA ASP A 77 -12.04 2.15 0.02
C ASP A 77 -13.39 1.66 -0.58
N LYS A 78 -14.08 0.70 0.06
CA LYS A 78 -15.45 0.31 -0.33
C LYS A 78 -16.52 1.32 0.10
N GLN A 79 -16.25 2.15 1.11
CA GLN A 79 -17.23 3.09 1.66
C GLN A 79 -17.20 4.47 0.98
N ALA A 80 -16.18 4.73 0.15
CA ALA A 80 -15.93 6.02 -0.50
C ALA A 80 -16.38 6.11 -1.96
N GLY A 81 -17.08 5.09 -2.49
CA GLY A 81 -17.62 5.04 -3.84
C GLY A 81 -19.01 4.43 -3.86
#